data_AF-A0A6C7E7X3-F1
#
_entry.id   AF-A0A6C7E7X3-F1
#
_cell.length_a   1.000
_cell.length_b   1.000
_cell.length_c   1.000
_cell.angle_alpha   90.00
_cell.angle_beta   90.00
_cell.angle_gamma   90.00
#
_symmetry.space_group_name_H-M   'P 1'
#
loop_
_entity.id
_entity.type
_entity.pdbx_description
1 polymer ?
#
loop_
_entity_poly.entity_id
_entity_poly.type
_entity_poly.pdbx_seq_one_letter_code
_entity_poly.pdbx_strand_id
1 'polypeptide(L)'
;MSGHSPELRRPMLVLAAIVLGLSACGTTTTDDPNVLDEADLTGGEGREIADDDVTPLDGEKIVDPDAPATTVAIEGTAGELLPEIGIDMSRLSSEIAAEGDEDETIARIEGAWAAIRSEIEADRPELLNGIQATVDMARTAVDANRPADADKAFSLLTDLIDQFTGDG
;
A
#
# COMPACT_ATOMS: atom_id res chain seq x y z
N MET A 1 20.88 42.81 29.51
CA MET A 1 21.22 42.09 28.27
C MET A 1 19.90 41.89 27.54
N SER A 2 19.58 42.83 26.66
CA SER A 2 18.34 42.84 25.88
C SER A 2 18.55 42.00 24.62
N GLY A 3 17.80 40.91 24.50
CA GLY A 3 17.67 40.12 23.29
C GLY A 3 16.19 39.96 23.01
N HIS A 4 15.66 40.90 22.22
CA HIS A 4 14.30 40.95 21.72
C HIS A 4 14.23 39.97 20.54
N SER A 5 13.53 38.85 20.67
CA SER A 5 13.27 37.94 19.54
C SER A 5 12.04 38.42 18.76
N PRO A 6 12.18 38.75 17.46
CA PRO A 6 11.04 39.12 16.63
C PRO A 6 10.32 37.89 16.03
N GLU A 7 9.01 37.87 16.23
CA GLU A 7 7.94 37.63 15.23
C GLU A 7 8.23 36.58 14.13
N LEU A 8 7.64 35.38 14.23
CA LEU A 8 7.21 34.62 13.05
C LEU A 8 5.68 34.58 13.00
N ARG A 9 5.13 35.60 12.34
CA ARG A 9 3.75 35.61 11.85
C ARG A 9 3.63 34.58 10.72
N ARG A 10 2.88 33.51 10.93
CA ARG A 10 2.43 32.62 9.85
C ARG A 10 1.23 33.27 9.14
N PRO A 11 1.30 33.62 7.85
CA PRO A 11 0.13 34.06 7.12
C PRO A 11 -0.78 32.86 6.78
N MET A 12 -2.03 33.04 7.17
CA MET A 12 -3.25 32.35 6.80
C MET A 12 -3.32 32.07 5.29
N LEU A 13 -3.32 30.80 4.90
CA LEU A 13 -3.55 30.37 3.52
C LEU A 13 -5.06 30.12 3.32
N VAL A 14 -5.73 31.09 2.71
CA VAL A 14 -7.13 30.99 2.28
C VAL A 14 -7.14 30.21 0.97
N LEU A 15 -7.61 28.96 1.00
CA LEU A 15 -7.83 28.16 -0.21
C LEU A 15 -9.33 28.15 -0.50
N ALA A 16 -9.70 28.94 -1.50
CA ALA A 16 -11.05 29.05 -2.03
C ALA A 16 -11.14 28.31 -3.37
N ALA A 17 -12.31 27.71 -3.60
CA ALA A 17 -12.89 27.33 -4.90
C ALA A 17 -12.26 26.06 -5.55
N ILE A 18 -12.98 25.13 -6.20
CA ILE A 18 -14.30 25.08 -6.87
C ILE A 18 -14.76 23.61 -6.90
N VAL A 19 -16.06 23.37 -6.66
CA VAL A 19 -16.76 22.12 -7.01
C VAL A 19 -17.35 22.27 -8.42
N LEU A 20 -17.00 21.34 -9.32
CA LEU A 20 -17.62 20.99 -10.62
C LEU A 20 -16.84 19.73 -11.06
N GLY A 21 -17.37 18.53 -11.28
CA GLY A 21 -18.68 18.10 -11.74
C GLY A 21 -18.44 17.12 -12.91
N LEU A 22 -19.22 16.03 -12.92
CA LEU A 22 -19.47 15.08 -14.02
C LEU A 22 -18.63 13.79 -14.10
N SER A 23 -19.28 12.74 -13.63
CA SER A 23 -19.15 11.34 -14.00
C SER A 23 -19.05 11.12 -15.51
N ALA A 24 -18.09 10.29 -15.93
CA ALA A 24 -18.10 9.64 -17.23
C ALA A 24 -17.89 8.13 -17.01
N CYS A 25 -18.99 7.38 -16.96
CA CYS A 25 -18.98 5.93 -17.07
C CYS A 25 -19.02 5.61 -18.56
N GLY A 26 -17.88 5.29 -19.16
CA GLY A 26 -17.79 4.82 -20.54
C GLY A 26 -18.09 3.32 -20.59
N THR A 27 -19.35 2.94 -20.76
CA THR A 27 -19.73 1.58 -21.16
C THR A 27 -20.05 1.58 -22.65
N THR A 28 -19.35 0.76 -23.42
CA THR A 28 -19.68 0.47 -24.82
C THR A 28 -19.76 -1.03 -25.01
N THR A 29 -20.96 -1.55 -25.25
CA THR A 29 -21.24 -2.79 -25.99
C THR A 29 -22.70 -2.64 -26.42
N THR A 30 -22.93 -2.11 -27.62
CA THR A 30 -23.18 -2.89 -28.85
C THR A 30 -24.49 -3.66 -28.74
N ASP A 31 -25.48 -3.07 -29.40
CA ASP A 31 -26.75 -3.63 -29.83
C ASP A 31 -26.51 -4.93 -30.62
N ASP A 32 -27.01 -6.05 -30.08
CA ASP A 32 -27.16 -7.30 -30.82
C ASP A 32 -28.56 -7.85 -30.45
N PRO A 33 -29.58 -7.72 -31.32
CA PRO A 33 -30.88 -8.30 -31.07
C PRO A 33 -30.85 -9.80 -31.40
N ASN A 34 -30.09 -10.57 -30.62
CA ASN A 34 -30.32 -12.00 -30.56
C ASN A 34 -31.53 -12.23 -29.65
N VAL A 35 -32.70 -12.31 -30.30
CA VAL A 35 -33.95 -12.84 -29.75
C VAL A 35 -33.67 -14.21 -29.13
N LEU A 36 -33.37 -14.22 -27.84
CA LEU A 36 -33.51 -15.40 -27.00
C LEU A 36 -34.98 -15.49 -26.64
N ASP A 37 -35.64 -16.47 -27.25
CA ASP A 37 -37.03 -16.86 -27.04
C ASP A 37 -37.32 -17.00 -25.53
N GLU A 38 -38.22 -16.17 -25.00
CA GLU A 38 -38.61 -16.15 -23.58
C GLU A 38 -39.50 -17.35 -23.18
N ALA A 39 -39.56 -18.42 -23.99
CA ALA A 39 -40.46 -19.55 -23.78
C ALA A 39 -39.84 -20.75 -23.03
N ASP A 40 -38.56 -20.70 -22.64
CA ASP A 40 -37.92 -21.80 -21.89
C ASP A 40 -37.54 -21.40 -20.44
N LEU A 41 -38.35 -20.55 -19.83
CA LEU A 41 -38.28 -20.24 -18.38
C LEU A 41 -39.49 -20.77 -17.61
N THR A 42 -40.32 -21.62 -18.22
CA THR A 42 -41.30 -22.39 -17.45
C THR A 42 -40.60 -23.65 -16.96
N GLY A 43 -40.10 -23.58 -15.73
CA GLY A 43 -39.56 -24.73 -15.01
C GLY A 43 -40.48 -25.93 -15.19
N GLY A 44 -39.94 -26.96 -15.85
CA GLY A 44 -40.65 -28.22 -16.04
C GLY A 44 -41.14 -28.76 -14.70
N GLU A 45 -42.45 -28.99 -14.62
CA GLU A 45 -43.11 -29.71 -13.54
C GLU A 45 -42.36 -31.01 -13.25
N GLY A 46 -41.85 -31.16 -12.02
CA GLY A 46 -41.27 -32.43 -11.57
C GLY A 46 -39.96 -32.38 -10.79
N ARG A 47 -39.63 -31.28 -10.11
CA ARG A 47 -38.63 -31.33 -9.02
C ARG A 47 -39.30 -30.89 -7.73
N GLU A 48 -39.60 -31.86 -6.88
CA GLU A 48 -39.87 -31.59 -5.48
C GLU A 48 -38.66 -30.81 -4.95
N ILE A 49 -38.87 -29.55 -4.57
CA ILE A 49 -37.89 -28.84 -3.78
C ILE A 49 -37.99 -29.51 -2.41
N ALA A 50 -36.93 -30.17 -1.98
CA ALA A 50 -36.85 -30.67 -0.61
C ALA A 50 -36.83 -29.43 0.30
N ASP A 51 -37.99 -29.07 0.83
CA ASP A 51 -38.22 -27.89 1.67
C ASP A 51 -37.62 -28.01 3.09
N ASP A 52 -36.76 -28.99 3.36
CA ASP A 52 -36.34 -29.36 4.72
C ASP A 52 -34.81 -29.36 4.96
N ASP A 53 -33.98 -28.95 4.00
CA ASP A 53 -32.53 -28.77 4.23
C ASP A 53 -32.13 -27.29 4.23
N VAL A 54 -32.57 -26.60 5.28
CA VAL A 54 -32.05 -25.27 5.67
C VAL A 54 -31.01 -25.41 6.78
N THR A 55 -30.36 -26.57 6.88
CA THR A 55 -29.27 -26.77 7.82
C THR A 55 -28.25 -25.67 7.58
N PRO A 56 -27.99 -24.76 8.54
CA PRO A 56 -26.96 -23.77 8.36
C PRO A 56 -25.68 -24.52 8.05
N LEU A 57 -25.06 -24.23 6.90
CA LEU A 57 -23.71 -24.70 6.63
C LEU A 57 -22.87 -24.18 7.81
N ASP A 58 -22.48 -25.07 8.71
CA ASP A 58 -21.51 -24.79 9.76
C ASP A 58 -20.38 -24.02 9.08
N GLY A 59 -20.12 -22.79 9.54
CA GLY A 59 -19.44 -21.72 8.81
C GLY A 59 -17.98 -21.99 8.45
N GLU A 60 -17.72 -23.07 7.73
CA GLU A 60 -16.46 -23.37 7.08
C GLU A 60 -16.22 -22.29 6.04
N LYS A 61 -15.13 -21.56 6.25
CA LYS A 61 -14.58 -20.62 5.29
C LYS A 61 -14.38 -21.37 3.98
N ILE A 62 -15.16 -21.02 2.97
CA ILE A 62 -15.01 -21.55 1.61
C ILE A 62 -13.70 -20.96 1.07
N VAL A 63 -12.61 -21.69 1.26
CA VAL A 63 -11.31 -21.38 0.65
C VAL A 63 -11.27 -22.14 -0.66
N ASP A 64 -11.20 -21.43 -1.78
CA ASP A 64 -10.87 -22.01 -3.07
C ASP A 64 -9.34 -22.19 -3.13
N PRO A 65 -8.81 -23.42 -3.06
CA PRO A 65 -7.37 -23.66 -3.09
C PRO A 65 -6.74 -23.42 -4.47
N ASP A 66 -7.55 -23.26 -5.51
CA ASP A 66 -7.14 -23.07 -6.91
C ASP A 66 -7.36 -21.63 -7.41
N ALA A 67 -7.95 -20.76 -6.58
CA ALA A 67 -8.07 -19.34 -6.89
C ALA A 67 -6.67 -18.70 -7.01
N PRO A 68 -6.34 -18.05 -8.14
CA PRO A 68 -5.05 -17.42 -8.30
C PRO A 68 -4.90 -16.26 -7.30
N ALA A 69 -3.83 -16.28 -6.51
CA ALA A 69 -3.46 -15.15 -5.67
C ALA A 69 -3.24 -13.92 -6.56
N THR A 70 -4.08 -12.90 -6.39
CA THR A 70 -3.94 -11.63 -7.10
C THR A 70 -3.09 -10.71 -6.23
N THR A 71 -1.80 -10.61 -6.54
CA THR A 71 -0.88 -9.66 -5.90
C THR A 71 -0.75 -8.45 -6.82
N VAL A 72 -1.27 -7.30 -6.40
CA VAL A 72 -1.09 -6.04 -7.12
C VAL A 72 0.37 -5.60 -6.91
N ALA A 73 1.08 -5.32 -8.00
CA ALA A 73 2.44 -4.79 -7.91
C ALA A 73 2.42 -3.37 -7.31
N ILE A 74 3.40 -3.08 -6.46
CA ILE A 74 3.65 -1.70 -6.01
C ILE A 74 4.32 -0.97 -7.18
N GLU A 75 3.71 0.12 -7.63
CA GLU A 75 4.19 0.94 -8.74
C GLU A 75 4.43 2.38 -8.26
N GLY A 76 5.41 3.05 -8.86
CA GLY A 76 5.78 4.43 -8.52
C GLY A 76 7.24 4.71 -8.85
N THR A 77 7.60 6.00 -8.85
CA THR A 77 8.99 6.44 -9.04
C THR A 77 9.76 6.43 -7.72
N ALA A 78 11.09 6.48 -7.79
CA ALA A 78 11.93 6.59 -6.59
C ALA A 78 11.60 7.85 -5.77
N GLY A 79 11.25 8.96 -6.41
CA GLY A 79 10.84 10.19 -5.75
C GLY A 79 9.51 10.09 -4.99
N GLU A 80 8.64 9.16 -5.36
CA GLU A 80 7.37 8.91 -4.68
C GLU A 80 7.52 7.84 -3.59
N LEU A 81 8.21 6.74 -3.90
CA LEU A 81 8.26 5.58 -3.01
C LEU A 81 9.34 5.67 -1.93
N LEU A 82 10.45 6.38 -2.12
CA LEU A 82 11.44 6.58 -1.04
C LEU A 82 10.84 7.29 0.19
N PRO A 83 10.07 8.39 0.04
CA PRO A 83 9.36 9.00 1.16
C PRO A 83 8.38 8.04 1.85
N GLU A 84 7.63 7.24 1.09
CA GLU A 84 6.70 6.27 1.65
C GLU A 84 7.43 5.16 2.43
N ILE A 85 8.56 4.66 1.92
CA ILE A 85 9.44 3.74 2.67
C ILE A 85 9.90 4.40 3.98
N GLY A 86 10.26 5.68 3.96
CA GLY A 86 10.62 6.43 5.16
C GLY A 86 9.47 6.50 6.18
N ILE A 87 8.25 6.74 5.71
CA ILE A 87 7.05 6.77 6.55
C ILE A 87 6.81 5.40 7.21
N ASP A 88 6.84 4.32 6.44
CA ASP A 88 6.64 2.98 7.00
C ASP A 88 7.79 2.59 7.95
N MET A 89 9.03 2.91 7.61
CA MET A 89 10.20 2.60 8.46
C MET A 89 10.17 3.38 9.78
N SER A 90 9.58 4.59 9.81
CA SER A 90 9.39 5.37 11.05
C SER A 90 8.46 4.69 12.07
N ARG A 91 7.55 3.82 11.61
CA ARG A 91 6.57 3.13 12.46
C ARG A 91 7.12 1.85 13.06
N LEU A 92 8.04 1.17 12.36
CA LEU A 92 8.57 -0.15 12.74
C LEU A 92 9.05 -0.22 14.20
N SER A 93 9.78 0.78 14.69
CA SER A 93 10.27 0.79 16.07
C SER A 93 9.13 0.67 17.10
N SER A 94 8.00 1.36 16.85
CA SER A 94 6.83 1.30 17.74
C SER A 94 6.03 0.00 17.54
N GLU A 95 5.89 -0.47 16.30
CA GLU A 95 5.18 -1.72 15.98
C GLU A 95 5.89 -2.92 16.59
N ILE A 96 7.21 -3.03 16.42
CA ILE A 96 8.04 -4.07 17.05
C ILE A 96 7.92 -4.02 18.57
N ALA A 97 7.97 -2.82 19.18
CA ALA A 97 7.86 -2.69 20.63
C ALA A 97 6.47 -3.05 21.17
N ALA A 98 5.43 -2.94 20.34
CA ALA A 98 4.04 -3.17 20.70
C ALA A 98 3.49 -4.52 20.20
N GLU A 99 4.29 -5.31 19.47
CA GLU A 99 3.86 -6.54 18.77
C GLU A 99 2.64 -6.25 17.88
N GLY A 100 2.80 -5.30 16.97
CA GLY A 100 1.76 -4.79 16.07
C GLY A 100 1.82 -5.43 14.67
N ASP A 101 1.77 -4.56 13.66
CA ASP A 101 1.74 -4.96 12.25
C ASP A 101 3.14 -4.94 11.61
N GLU A 102 4.22 -5.16 12.38
CA GLU A 102 5.61 -5.01 11.91
C GLU A 102 5.93 -5.89 10.69
N ASP A 103 5.35 -7.09 10.60
CA ASP A 103 5.51 -8.01 9.47
C ASP A 103 4.87 -7.47 8.19
N GLU A 104 3.70 -6.82 8.30
CA GLU A 104 3.04 -6.19 7.16
C GLU A 104 3.79 -4.93 6.73
N THR A 105 4.24 -4.13 7.69
CA THR A 105 5.01 -2.91 7.42
C THR A 105 6.36 -3.22 6.76
N ILE A 106 7.11 -4.22 7.22
CA ILE A 106 8.37 -4.59 6.56
C ILE A 106 8.15 -5.15 5.16
N ALA A 107 7.09 -5.91 4.94
CA ALA A 107 6.75 -6.41 3.60
C ALA A 107 6.44 -5.26 2.62
N ARG A 108 5.76 -4.20 3.08
CA ARG A 108 5.52 -2.99 2.29
C ARG A 108 6.82 -2.26 1.95
N ILE A 109 7.71 -2.09 2.93
CA ILE A 109 9.05 -1.49 2.74
C ILE A 109 9.85 -2.27 1.68
N GLU A 110 9.93 -3.60 1.81
CA GLU A 110 10.68 -4.46 0.89
C GLU A 110 10.08 -4.44 -0.53
N GLY A 111 8.75 -4.45 -0.63
CA GLY A 111 8.05 -4.36 -1.91
C GLY A 111 8.26 -3.01 -2.61
N ALA A 112 8.15 -1.90 -1.88
CA ALA A 112 8.40 -0.57 -2.41
C ALA A 112 9.86 -0.39 -2.82
N TRP A 113 10.82 -0.88 -2.02
CA TRP A 113 12.23 -0.88 -2.38
C TRP A 113 12.51 -1.68 -3.66
N ALA A 114 11.92 -2.87 -3.79
CA ALA A 114 12.07 -3.71 -4.97
C ALA A 114 11.56 -3.02 -6.24
N ALA A 115 10.47 -2.23 -6.15
CA ALA A 115 9.91 -1.49 -7.27
C ALA A 115 10.85 -0.39 -7.80
N ILE A 116 11.59 0.28 -6.93
CA ILE A 116 12.42 1.45 -7.30
C ILE A 116 13.92 1.16 -7.42
N ARG A 117 14.37 -0.03 -7.01
CA ARG A 117 15.78 -0.40 -6.99
C ARG A 117 16.48 -0.15 -8.34
N SER A 118 15.84 -0.53 -9.44
CA SER A 118 16.41 -0.39 -10.79
C SER A 118 16.54 1.08 -11.22
N GLU A 119 15.59 1.94 -10.81
CA GLU A 119 15.64 3.38 -11.08
C GLU A 119 16.81 4.02 -10.30
N ILE A 120 16.94 3.67 -9.01
CA ILE A 120 18.03 4.18 -8.17
C ILE A 120 19.39 3.69 -8.67
N GLU A 121 19.50 2.44 -9.15
CA GLU A 121 20.73 1.93 -9.77
C GLU A 121 21.11 2.74 -11.02
N ALA A 122 20.14 3.18 -11.82
CA ALA A 122 20.38 3.96 -13.03
C ALA A 122 20.77 5.42 -12.72
N ASP A 123 20.05 6.06 -11.80
CA ASP A 123 20.13 7.52 -11.59
C ASP A 123 21.07 7.91 -10.45
N ARG A 124 21.16 7.08 -9.41
CA ARG A 124 21.92 7.33 -8.16
C ARG A 124 22.62 6.06 -7.65
N PRO A 125 23.48 5.41 -8.45
CA PRO A 125 24.10 4.13 -8.11
C PRO A 125 24.90 4.16 -6.79
N GLU A 126 25.40 5.33 -6.39
CA GLU A 126 26.10 5.54 -5.13
C GLU A 126 25.22 5.31 -3.89
N LEU A 127 23.90 5.51 -3.99
CA LEU A 127 22.95 5.35 -2.88
C LEU A 127 22.43 3.91 -2.74
N LEU A 128 22.49 3.12 -3.82
CA LEU A 128 21.90 1.79 -3.93
C LEU A 128 22.29 0.86 -2.77
N ASN A 129 23.58 0.77 -2.46
CA ASN A 129 24.09 -0.10 -1.39
C ASN A 129 23.68 0.40 0.00
N GLY A 130 23.66 1.72 0.21
CA GLY A 130 23.27 2.31 1.48
C GLY A 130 21.79 2.06 1.81
N ILE A 131 20.92 2.23 0.81
CA ILE A 131 19.48 2.01 0.98
C ILE A 131 19.19 0.52 1.18
N GLN A 132 19.77 -0.38 0.36
CA GLN A 132 19.62 -1.82 0.54
C GLN A 132 20.06 -2.26 1.95
N ALA A 133 21.24 -1.83 2.41
CA ALA A 133 21.74 -2.19 3.73
C ALA A 133 20.82 -1.70 4.86
N THR A 134 20.13 -0.58 4.66
CA THR A 134 19.18 -0.03 5.62
C THR A 134 17.87 -0.81 5.63
N VAL A 135 17.36 -1.23 4.46
CA VAL A 135 16.22 -2.15 4.36
C VAL A 135 16.54 -3.50 5.01
N ASP A 136 17.73 -4.06 4.77
CA ASP A 136 18.19 -5.31 5.38
C ASP A 136 18.30 -5.18 6.92
N MET A 137 18.74 -4.02 7.41
CA MET A 137 18.78 -3.72 8.84
C MET A 137 17.37 -3.67 9.44
N ALA A 138 16.41 -3.06 8.77
CA ALA A 138 15.02 -3.02 9.21
C ALA A 138 14.41 -4.43 9.26
N ARG A 139 14.66 -5.27 8.24
CA ARG A 139 14.23 -6.68 8.23
C ARG A 139 14.81 -7.45 9.41
N THR A 140 16.11 -7.29 9.65
CA THR A 140 16.79 -7.91 10.80
C THR A 140 16.23 -7.43 12.13
N ALA A 141 15.86 -6.15 12.23
CA ALA A 141 15.26 -5.58 13.44
C ALA A 141 13.90 -6.22 13.76
N VAL A 142 13.07 -6.46 12.74
CA VAL A 142 11.80 -7.20 12.87
C VAL A 142 12.06 -8.65 13.28
N ASP A 143 12.87 -9.38 12.53
CA ASP A 143 13.16 -10.79 12.80
C ASP A 143 13.76 -11.02 14.21
N ALA A 144 14.51 -10.05 14.72
CA ALA A 144 15.15 -10.10 16.04
C ALA A 144 14.32 -9.46 17.17
N ASN A 145 13.15 -8.88 16.87
CA ASN A 145 12.34 -8.10 17.81
C ASN A 145 13.15 -6.98 18.52
N ARG A 146 13.86 -6.14 17.73
CA ARG A 146 14.77 -5.09 18.22
C ARG A 146 14.33 -3.69 17.75
N PRO A 147 13.49 -2.98 18.52
CA PRO A 147 12.95 -1.68 18.11
C PRO A 147 14.03 -0.60 17.93
N ALA A 148 15.10 -0.64 18.74
CA ALA A 148 16.23 0.29 18.62
C ALA A 148 17.00 0.16 17.28
N ASP A 149 17.01 -1.04 16.69
CA ASP A 149 17.67 -1.23 15.40
C ASP A 149 16.79 -0.71 14.25
N ALA A 150 15.47 -0.81 14.38
CA ALA A 150 14.53 -0.21 13.44
C ALA A 150 14.59 1.33 13.49
N ASP A 151 14.69 1.92 14.68
CA ASP A 151 14.86 3.38 14.87
C ASP A 151 16.15 3.88 14.20
N LYS A 152 17.24 3.11 14.35
CA LYS A 152 18.50 3.39 13.67
C LYS A 152 18.38 3.25 12.15
N ALA A 153 17.72 2.22 11.66
CA ALA A 153 17.48 2.04 10.23
C ALA A 153 16.71 3.25 9.66
N PHE A 154 15.64 3.68 10.33
CA PHE A 154 14.88 4.86 9.93
C PHE A 154 15.75 6.13 9.87
N SER A 155 16.59 6.36 10.88
CA SER A 155 17.51 7.50 10.91
C SER A 155 18.48 7.48 9.71
N LEU A 156 19.10 6.33 9.44
CA LEU A 156 20.01 6.16 8.30
C LEU A 156 19.29 6.34 6.96
N LEU A 157 18.07 5.83 6.84
CA LEU A 157 17.27 6.00 5.63
C LEU A 157 16.93 7.47 5.40
N THR A 158 16.58 8.21 6.45
CA THR A 158 16.28 9.65 6.34
C THR A 158 17.47 10.41 5.75
N ASP A 159 18.69 10.16 6.25
CA ASP A 159 19.91 10.77 5.70
C ASP A 159 20.12 10.40 4.21
N LEU A 160 19.74 9.20 3.80
CA LEU A 160 19.85 8.74 2.40
C LEU A 160 18.77 9.36 1.50
N ILE A 161 17.55 9.56 2.03
CA ILE A 161 16.47 10.25 1.33
C ILE A 161 16.85 11.73 1.11
N ASP A 162 17.40 12.40 2.11
CA ASP A 162 17.86 13.79 1.98
C ASP A 162 18.98 13.92 0.93
N GLN A 163 19.89 12.94 0.87
CA GLN A 163 20.90 12.87 -0.20
C GLN A 163 20.30 12.63 -1.59
N PHE A 164 19.22 11.85 -1.68
CA PHE A 164 18.51 11.61 -2.93
C PHE A 164 17.82 12.88 -3.45
N THR A 165 17.12 13.61 -2.57
CA THR A 165 16.41 14.86 -2.90
C THR A 165 17.35 16.06 -3.06
N GLY A 166 18.54 15.99 -2.48
CA GLY A 166 19.53 17.07 -2.50
C GLY A 166 19.35 18.09 -1.37
N ASP A 167 18.68 17.72 -0.29
CA ASP A 167 18.42 18.56 0.90
C ASP A 167 19.50 18.40 2.01
N GLY A 168 20.50 17.54 1.81
CA GLY A 168 21.57 17.21 2.77
C GLY A 168 22.80 18.12 2.81
#